data_AF-A0A3C0TAJ0-F1
#
_entry.id   AF-A0A3C0TAJ0-F1
#
_cell.length_a   1.000
_cell.length_b   1.000
_cell.length_c   1.000
_cell.angle_alpha   90.00
_cell.angle_beta   90.00
_cell.angle_gamma   90.00
#
_symmetry.space_group_name_H-M   'P 1'
#
loop_
_entity.id
_entity.type
_entity.pdbx_description
1 polymer ?
#
loop_
_entity_poly.entity_id
_entity_poly.type
_entity_poly.pdbx_seq_one_letter_code
_entity_poly.pdbx_strand_id
1 'polypeptide(L)'
;MANQPKWDFVPHQHKGPAEQSGKDDHILSPKFHNGSFKSAGLATFMGAPYCPPDREAIRSMDARICFLGVPWDQGQMVRAGTSQGPAGLREASTQYFPYMFEYGVDLMEFFRPVDCGDIPIVPGNNKKSHEYIYQYVTECLEGGAQVILCGGDHSVPIPGSRALSDFHASGKIGYLHVDCHLDSAPDWEGNPNTNCSGPARAFDLPNCDGSNMAHMGSRNGLNPKDWVDFWVDNNVRLVPMQEVVDRGIDVCTKEIFDIAWDKTDGIYWSWDTDSLDASCMPGTTAPETFGIKPREALELARVAGTYGADIFEISELCPQYDVSDMSTKLVCCMIYHYLGSRAQTLQQNFHQS
;
A
#
# COMPACT_ATOMS: atom_id res chain seq x y z
N MET A 1 -23.26 16.49 17.70
CA MET A 1 -22.84 15.63 18.83
C MET A 1 -23.12 14.19 18.44
N ALA A 2 -22.20 13.57 17.71
CA ALA A 2 -22.32 12.17 17.31
C ALA A 2 -21.70 11.30 18.41
N ASN A 3 -22.43 10.26 18.83
CA ASN A 3 -21.98 9.27 19.80
C ASN A 3 -20.66 8.65 19.35
N GLN A 4 -19.53 9.11 19.92
CA GLN A 4 -18.33 8.30 19.96
C GLN A 4 -18.65 7.04 20.79
N PRO A 5 -18.29 5.84 20.34
CA PRO A 5 -18.38 4.68 21.21
C PRO A 5 -17.53 4.97 22.44
N LYS A 6 -18.20 5.09 23.59
CA LYS A 6 -17.52 5.07 24.89
C LYS A 6 -16.77 3.75 24.92
N TRP A 7 -15.48 3.81 25.22
CA TRP A 7 -14.70 2.66 25.64
C TRP A 7 -15.45 1.98 26.78
N ASP A 8 -16.21 0.91 26.47
CA ASP A 8 -16.87 0.12 27.49
C ASP A 8 -15.76 -0.66 28.21
N PHE A 9 -15.32 -0.08 29.32
CA PHE A 9 -14.26 -0.61 30.15
C PHE A 9 -14.70 -1.96 30.71
N VAL A 10 -14.20 -3.06 30.14
CA VAL A 10 -14.48 -4.41 30.64
C VAL A 10 -13.50 -4.74 31.80
N PRO A 11 -13.96 -4.99 33.04
CA PRO A 11 -13.11 -4.99 34.25
C PRO A 11 -12.05 -6.10 34.42
N HIS A 12 -11.65 -6.85 33.39
CA HIS A 12 -10.88 -8.09 33.56
C HIS A 12 -9.35 -7.99 33.34
N GLN A 13 -8.73 -6.81 33.36
CA GLN A 13 -7.29 -6.61 33.09
C GLN A 13 -6.38 -6.46 34.34
N HIS A 14 -6.63 -7.19 35.44
CA HIS A 14 -5.72 -7.14 36.60
C HIS A 14 -4.74 -8.31 36.70
N LYS A 15 -4.85 -9.32 35.82
CA LYS A 15 -3.92 -10.43 35.75
C LYS A 15 -3.01 -10.27 34.55
N GLY A 16 -1.70 -10.17 34.79
CA GLY A 16 -0.70 -10.12 33.72
C GLY A 16 -0.58 -11.46 32.98
N PRO A 17 0.13 -11.51 31.83
CA PRO A 17 0.34 -12.75 31.05
C PRO A 17 0.90 -13.93 31.85
N ALA A 18 1.62 -13.65 32.95
CA ALA A 18 2.21 -14.66 33.83
C ALA A 18 1.20 -15.41 34.72
N GLU A 19 -0.05 -14.96 34.81
CA GLU A 19 -1.09 -15.53 35.69
C GLU A 19 -2.19 -16.28 34.93
N GLN A 20 -1.92 -16.62 33.67
CA GLN A 20 -2.86 -17.24 32.72
C GLN A 20 -2.87 -18.77 32.83
N SER A 21 -4.06 -19.39 32.66
CA SER A 21 -4.28 -20.82 32.96
C SER A 21 -5.13 -21.58 31.94
N GLY A 22 -5.54 -20.94 30.85
CA GLY A 22 -6.22 -21.59 29.73
C GLY A 22 -7.58 -21.00 29.33
N LYS A 23 -7.93 -21.35 28.08
CA LYS A 23 -9.17 -21.21 27.28
C LYS A 23 -9.76 -19.81 27.06
N ASP A 24 -9.62 -18.87 27.99
CA ASP A 24 -10.05 -17.47 27.86
C ASP A 24 -8.87 -16.48 27.99
N ASP A 25 -7.66 -16.96 27.68
CA ASP A 25 -6.44 -16.17 27.72
C ASP A 25 -6.45 -15.19 26.54
N HIS A 26 -6.85 -13.95 26.86
CA HIS A 26 -7.09 -12.82 25.97
C HIS A 26 -8.25 -13.03 24.98
N ILE A 27 -9.40 -12.43 25.31
CA ILE A 27 -10.51 -12.24 24.37
C ILE A 27 -10.11 -11.29 23.19
N LEU A 28 -8.84 -10.83 23.12
CA LEU A 28 -8.27 -9.96 22.07
C LEU A 28 -6.79 -10.29 21.71
N SER A 29 -6.26 -11.48 22.04
CA SER A 29 -4.93 -11.88 21.52
C SER A 29 -5.12 -12.72 20.27
N PRO A 30 -4.35 -12.50 19.20
CA PRO A 30 -4.71 -13.02 17.88
C PRO A 30 -4.45 -14.53 17.83
N LYS A 31 -5.47 -15.30 17.46
CA LYS A 31 -5.33 -16.76 17.26
C LYS A 31 -4.45 -17.13 16.07
N PHE A 32 -4.25 -16.19 15.15
CA PHE A 32 -3.59 -16.39 13.86
C PHE A 32 -2.21 -15.71 13.76
N HIS A 33 -1.65 -15.22 14.87
CA HIS A 33 -0.35 -14.55 14.89
C HIS A 33 0.78 -15.46 15.40
N ASN A 34 1.99 -15.29 14.88
CA ASN A 34 3.14 -16.15 15.17
C ASN A 34 3.92 -15.78 16.46
N GLY A 35 3.29 -15.14 17.45
CA GLY A 35 3.99 -14.75 18.68
C GLY A 35 3.15 -13.90 19.63
N SER A 36 3.75 -13.50 20.76
CA SER A 36 3.13 -12.61 21.75
C SER A 36 3.73 -11.19 21.78
N PHE A 37 4.87 -10.95 21.12
CA PHE A 37 5.51 -9.66 20.84
C PHE A 37 6.81 -9.94 20.07
N LYS A 38 6.99 -9.35 18.88
CA LYS A 38 7.91 -9.85 17.83
C LYS A 38 7.53 -11.22 17.30
N SER A 39 7.71 -11.40 15.99
CA SER A 39 7.44 -12.68 15.33
C SER A 39 8.38 -13.76 15.84
N ALA A 40 7.83 -14.93 16.18
CA ALA A 40 8.62 -16.14 16.39
C ALA A 40 8.68 -16.95 15.07
N GLY A 41 9.85 -17.49 14.75
CA GLY A 41 10.06 -18.24 13.51
C GLY A 41 10.43 -17.34 12.33
N LEU A 42 9.80 -17.55 11.18
CA LEU A 42 10.04 -16.74 9.97
C LEU A 42 9.46 -15.33 10.17
N ALA A 43 10.25 -14.30 9.85
CA ALA A 43 9.82 -12.91 9.88
C ALA A 43 8.97 -12.61 8.63
N THR A 44 7.66 -12.81 8.74
CA THR A 44 6.64 -12.45 7.75
C THR A 44 5.99 -11.12 8.11
N PHE A 45 5.35 -10.48 7.13
CA PHE A 45 4.57 -9.26 7.33
C PHE A 45 3.48 -9.49 8.39
N MET A 46 3.45 -8.64 9.42
CA MET A 46 2.57 -8.75 10.60
C MET A 46 2.70 -10.07 11.37
N GLY A 47 3.75 -10.86 11.13
CA GLY A 47 3.83 -12.24 11.62
C GLY A 47 2.73 -13.15 11.07
N ALA A 48 2.21 -12.83 9.88
CA ALA A 48 1.18 -13.61 9.21
C ALA A 48 1.67 -14.99 8.76
N PRO A 49 0.78 -15.99 8.60
CA PRO A 49 1.15 -17.24 7.97
C PRO A 49 1.75 -17.04 6.57
N TYR A 50 2.81 -17.79 6.27
CA TYR A 50 3.30 -17.88 4.89
C TYR A 50 2.32 -18.66 4.03
N CYS A 51 2.05 -18.15 2.83
CA CYS A 51 1.29 -18.83 1.79
C CYS A 51 2.11 -18.74 0.48
N PRO A 52 2.28 -19.81 -0.30
CA PRO A 52 2.83 -19.62 -1.64
C PRO A 52 1.86 -18.76 -2.50
N PRO A 53 2.36 -17.96 -3.46
CA PRO A 53 1.53 -17.19 -4.38
C PRO A 53 0.88 -18.13 -5.42
N ASP A 54 -0.12 -18.87 -4.95
CA ASP A 54 -0.91 -19.84 -5.68
C ASP A 54 -2.37 -19.63 -5.29
N ARG A 55 -3.23 -19.37 -6.28
CA ARG A 55 -4.64 -19.02 -6.03
C ARG A 55 -5.40 -20.06 -5.21
N GLU A 56 -5.10 -21.36 -5.36
CA GLU A 56 -5.80 -22.42 -4.62
C GLU A 56 -5.34 -22.49 -3.17
N ALA A 57 -4.04 -22.33 -2.92
CA ALA A 57 -3.50 -22.19 -1.57
C ALA A 57 -4.11 -20.98 -0.85
N ILE A 58 -4.18 -19.83 -1.51
CA ILE A 58 -4.76 -18.59 -0.98
C ILE A 58 -6.24 -18.79 -0.62
N ARG A 59 -7.03 -19.38 -1.53
CA ARG A 59 -8.44 -19.73 -1.27
C ARG A 59 -8.59 -20.71 -0.11
N SER A 60 -7.71 -21.71 -0.01
CA SER A 60 -7.77 -22.72 1.05
C SER A 60 -7.52 -22.14 2.45
N MET A 61 -6.78 -21.02 2.52
CA MET A 61 -6.53 -20.30 3.77
C MET A 61 -7.61 -19.26 4.08
N ASP A 62 -8.58 -19.05 3.18
CA ASP A 62 -9.61 -18.00 3.26
C ASP A 62 -8.97 -16.61 3.53
N ALA A 63 -7.84 -16.36 2.84
CA ALA A 63 -7.09 -15.14 2.99
C ALA A 63 -7.76 -14.00 2.22
N ARG A 64 -7.98 -12.87 2.88
CA ARG A 64 -8.57 -11.66 2.25
C ARG A 64 -7.52 -10.63 1.86
N ILE A 65 -6.31 -10.77 2.39
CA ILE A 65 -5.16 -9.93 2.07
C ILE A 65 -3.96 -10.82 1.78
N CYS A 66 -3.31 -10.58 0.65
CA CYS A 66 -2.00 -11.11 0.34
C CYS A 66 -0.98 -9.99 0.42
N PHE A 67 0.01 -10.12 1.30
CA PHE A 67 1.21 -9.29 1.26
C PHE A 67 2.21 -9.91 0.30
N LEU A 68 2.77 -9.12 -0.62
CA LEU A 68 3.73 -9.58 -1.60
C LEU A 68 4.89 -8.59 -1.69
N GLY A 69 6.12 -9.07 -1.50
CA GLY A 69 7.32 -8.24 -1.58
C GLY A 69 7.91 -8.22 -2.99
N VAL A 70 8.36 -7.06 -3.46
CA VAL A 70 9.03 -6.89 -4.76
C VAL A 70 10.43 -6.32 -4.54
N PRO A 71 11.47 -7.17 -4.38
CA PRO A 71 12.82 -6.71 -4.12
C PRO A 71 13.53 -6.23 -5.41
N TRP A 72 13.05 -5.15 -6.03
CA TRP A 72 13.43 -4.68 -7.38
C TRP A 72 13.92 -3.23 -7.44
N ASP A 73 15.11 -2.91 -7.95
CA ASP A 73 15.58 -1.52 -8.06
C ASP A 73 16.33 -1.18 -9.35
N GLN A 74 16.06 -1.91 -10.44
CA GLN A 74 16.79 -1.78 -11.72
C GLN A 74 16.11 -0.86 -12.74
N GLY A 75 14.93 -0.33 -12.42
CA GLY A 75 14.27 0.76 -13.14
C GLY A 75 14.64 2.15 -12.61
N GLN A 76 15.49 2.20 -11.58
CA GLN A 76 15.72 3.40 -10.79
C GLN A 76 16.66 4.42 -11.42
N MET A 77 16.28 5.70 -11.37
CA MET A 77 17.05 6.81 -11.95
C MET A 77 17.94 7.57 -10.95
N VAL A 78 17.60 7.59 -9.65
CA VAL A 78 18.27 8.46 -8.66
C VAL A 78 19.21 7.67 -7.75
N ARG A 79 18.70 7.13 -6.64
CA ARG A 79 19.45 6.29 -5.70
C ARG A 79 18.82 4.92 -5.62
N ALA A 80 19.64 3.88 -5.58
CA ALA A 80 19.19 2.49 -5.53
C ALA A 80 18.93 1.99 -4.09
N GLY A 81 18.39 0.78 -4.00
CA GLY A 81 18.22 -0.02 -2.78
C GLY A 81 16.79 -0.18 -2.30
N THR A 82 15.79 0.18 -3.10
CA THR A 82 14.37 -0.17 -2.87
C THR A 82 14.15 -1.69 -2.83
N SER A 83 15.11 -2.46 -3.36
CA SER A 83 15.13 -3.92 -3.28
C SER A 83 15.13 -4.44 -1.83
N GLN A 84 15.53 -3.61 -0.85
CA GLN A 84 15.53 -3.96 0.57
C GLN A 84 14.21 -3.58 1.28
N GLY A 85 13.36 -2.77 0.64
CA GLY A 85 12.09 -2.30 1.17
C GLY A 85 11.19 -3.41 1.76
N PRO A 86 10.93 -4.51 1.04
CA PRO A 86 10.07 -5.59 1.54
C PRO A 86 10.58 -6.19 2.85
N ALA A 87 11.90 -6.44 2.95
CA ALA A 87 12.52 -7.00 4.14
C ALA A 87 12.46 -6.01 5.33
N GLY A 88 12.73 -4.72 5.08
CA GLY A 88 12.63 -3.69 6.11
C GLY A 88 11.20 -3.53 6.65
N LEU A 89 10.19 -3.58 5.76
CA LEU A 89 8.80 -3.51 6.18
C LEU A 89 8.38 -4.73 7.00
N ARG A 90 8.80 -5.95 6.61
CA ARG A 90 8.56 -7.16 7.41
C ARG A 90 9.14 -7.02 8.80
N GLU A 91 10.42 -6.62 8.93
CA GLU A 91 11.06 -6.42 10.24
C GLU A 91 10.33 -5.39 11.09
N ALA A 92 9.98 -4.23 10.52
CA ALA A 92 9.22 -3.20 11.22
C ALA A 92 7.86 -3.73 11.71
N SER A 93 7.16 -4.50 10.88
CA SER A 93 5.83 -5.04 11.20
C SER A 93 5.83 -6.02 12.37
N THR A 94 6.96 -6.67 12.65
CA THR A 94 7.08 -7.57 13.82
C THR A 94 6.96 -6.81 15.16
N GLN A 95 7.16 -5.50 15.16
CA GLN A 95 7.18 -4.68 16.37
C GLN A 95 5.78 -4.19 16.78
N TYR A 96 4.73 -4.59 16.05
CA TYR A 96 3.35 -4.16 16.27
C TYR A 96 2.41 -5.32 16.57
N PHE A 97 1.37 -5.03 17.34
CA PHE A 97 0.25 -5.92 17.56
C PHE A 97 -0.82 -5.70 16.50
N PRO A 98 -1.54 -6.75 16.05
CA PRO A 98 -2.55 -6.59 15.00
C PRO A 98 -3.89 -6.06 15.51
N TYR A 99 -4.11 -5.98 16.84
CA TYR A 99 -5.31 -5.34 17.39
C TYR A 99 -5.17 -3.82 17.35
N MET A 100 -5.98 -3.18 16.51
CA MET A 100 -6.03 -1.72 16.34
C MET A 100 -7.17 -1.14 17.17
N PHE A 101 -6.82 -0.66 18.36
CA PHE A 101 -7.80 -0.19 19.35
C PHE A 101 -8.64 0.98 18.82
N GLU A 102 -8.07 1.88 18.04
CA GLU A 102 -8.76 3.04 17.46
C GLU A 102 -9.96 2.66 16.57
N TYR A 103 -9.94 1.45 16.00
CA TYR A 103 -11.00 0.93 15.16
C TYR A 103 -11.81 -0.19 15.83
N GLY A 104 -11.30 -0.76 16.94
CA GLY A 104 -11.91 -1.90 17.61
C GLY A 104 -11.82 -3.20 16.81
N VAL A 105 -10.74 -3.39 16.05
CA VAL A 105 -10.57 -4.52 15.13
C VAL A 105 -9.23 -5.23 15.35
N ASP A 106 -9.25 -6.56 15.36
CA ASP A 106 -8.06 -7.39 15.15
C ASP A 106 -7.86 -7.66 13.64
N LEU A 107 -6.78 -7.14 13.07
CA LEU A 107 -6.49 -7.24 11.64
C LEU A 107 -6.24 -8.68 11.18
N MET A 108 -5.61 -9.50 12.03
CA MET A 108 -5.31 -10.90 11.71
C MET A 108 -6.58 -11.73 11.65
N GLU A 109 -7.52 -11.51 12.57
CA GLU A 109 -8.80 -12.20 12.58
C GLU A 109 -9.73 -11.74 11.45
N PHE A 110 -9.81 -10.43 11.21
CA PHE A 110 -10.75 -9.86 10.25
C PHE A 110 -10.38 -10.17 8.79
N PHE A 111 -9.10 -10.00 8.44
CA PHE A 111 -8.63 -10.18 7.06
C PHE A 111 -7.95 -11.51 6.80
N ARG A 112 -7.48 -12.20 7.84
CA ARG A 112 -6.64 -13.41 7.69
C ARG A 112 -5.52 -13.18 6.66
N PRO A 113 -4.70 -12.14 6.85
CA PRO A 113 -3.65 -11.83 5.90
C PRO A 113 -2.68 -13.01 5.81
N VAL A 114 -2.10 -13.19 4.62
CA VAL A 114 -0.99 -14.11 4.38
C VAL A 114 0.18 -13.35 3.78
N ASP A 115 1.39 -13.80 4.08
CA ASP A 115 2.60 -13.32 3.42
C ASP A 115 2.96 -14.27 2.28
N CYS A 116 2.87 -13.77 1.05
CA CYS A 116 3.16 -14.50 -0.18
C CYS A 116 4.64 -14.55 -0.54
N GLY A 117 5.52 -14.09 0.35
CA GLY A 117 6.96 -14.03 0.14
C GLY A 117 7.36 -12.93 -0.84
N ASP A 118 8.52 -13.11 -1.45
CA ASP A 118 9.08 -12.16 -2.42
C ASP A 118 8.97 -12.69 -3.85
N ILE A 119 8.68 -11.79 -4.77
CA ILE A 119 8.65 -12.08 -6.21
C ILE A 119 10.09 -12.29 -6.69
N PRO A 120 10.38 -13.38 -7.44
CA PRO A 120 11.68 -13.60 -8.02
C PRO A 120 12.09 -12.48 -8.97
N ILE A 121 13.30 -11.97 -8.79
CA ILE A 121 13.88 -10.95 -9.66
C ILE A 121 15.00 -11.55 -10.50
N VAL A 122 15.04 -11.21 -11.79
CA VAL A 122 16.11 -11.60 -12.72
C VAL A 122 17.08 -10.43 -12.88
N PRO A 123 18.31 -10.51 -12.34
CA PRO A 123 19.31 -9.45 -12.49
C PRO A 123 19.58 -9.11 -13.96
N GLY A 124 19.47 -7.83 -14.31
CA GLY A 124 19.72 -7.30 -15.65
C GLY A 124 18.61 -7.62 -16.67
N ASN A 125 17.44 -8.10 -16.25
CA ASN A 125 16.34 -8.44 -17.16
C ASN A 125 14.99 -7.92 -16.65
N ASN A 126 14.76 -6.61 -16.86
CA ASN A 126 13.55 -5.90 -16.45
C ASN A 126 12.28 -6.59 -16.97
N LYS A 127 12.27 -6.96 -18.26
CA LYS A 127 11.12 -7.63 -18.88
C LYS A 127 10.76 -8.92 -18.15
N LYS A 128 11.73 -9.75 -17.81
CA LYS A 128 11.47 -11.03 -17.16
C LYS A 128 11.07 -10.86 -15.70
N SER A 129 11.64 -9.90 -14.99
CA SER A 129 11.21 -9.54 -13.63
C SER A 129 9.77 -9.01 -13.62
N HIS A 130 9.41 -8.12 -14.55
CA HIS A 130 8.05 -7.60 -14.69
C HIS A 130 7.04 -8.71 -14.99
N GLU A 131 7.41 -9.70 -15.81
CA GLU A 131 6.58 -10.87 -16.06
C GLU A 131 6.29 -11.67 -14.78
N TYR A 132 7.29 -11.84 -13.91
CA TYR A 132 7.06 -12.50 -12.61
C TYR A 132 6.19 -11.67 -11.68
N ILE A 133 6.36 -10.34 -11.66
CA ILE A 133 5.49 -9.45 -10.88
C ILE A 133 4.04 -9.62 -11.32
N TYR A 134 3.79 -9.55 -12.63
CA TYR A 134 2.47 -9.76 -13.22
C TYR A 134 1.86 -11.12 -12.81
N GLN A 135 2.62 -12.21 -12.95
CA GLN A 135 2.14 -13.56 -12.64
C GLN A 135 1.77 -13.72 -11.16
N TYR A 136 2.62 -13.24 -10.26
CA TYR A 136 2.43 -13.43 -8.82
C TYR A 136 1.27 -12.57 -8.30
N VAL A 137 1.14 -11.33 -8.79
CA VAL A 137 -0.02 -10.48 -8.48
C VAL A 137 -1.32 -11.10 -8.99
N THR A 138 -1.29 -11.69 -10.19
CA THR A 138 -2.44 -12.38 -10.79
C THR A 138 -2.90 -13.55 -9.93
N GLU A 139 -1.99 -14.41 -9.45
CA GLU A 139 -2.35 -15.52 -8.55
C GLU A 139 -3.02 -15.03 -7.26
N CYS A 140 -2.54 -13.92 -6.69
CA CYS A 140 -3.12 -13.34 -5.48
C CYS A 140 -4.54 -12.78 -5.71
N LEU A 141 -4.74 -12.02 -6.79
CA LEU A 141 -6.05 -11.48 -7.17
C LEU A 141 -7.05 -12.60 -7.48
N GLU A 142 -6.65 -13.60 -8.28
CA GLU A 142 -7.51 -14.73 -8.62
C GLU A 142 -7.75 -15.65 -7.41
N GLY A 143 -6.88 -15.62 -6.41
CA GLY A 143 -7.12 -16.20 -5.08
C GLY A 143 -8.28 -15.56 -4.31
N GLY A 144 -8.78 -14.41 -4.75
CA GLY A 144 -9.88 -13.67 -4.14
C GLY A 144 -9.45 -12.71 -3.03
N ALA A 145 -8.15 -12.39 -2.95
CA ALA A 145 -7.59 -11.49 -1.94
C ALA A 145 -7.26 -10.12 -2.53
N GLN A 146 -7.37 -9.09 -1.69
CA GLN A 146 -6.72 -7.80 -1.96
C GLN A 146 -5.21 -7.97 -1.84
N VAL A 147 -4.44 -7.21 -2.62
CA VAL A 147 -2.97 -7.30 -2.63
C VAL A 147 -2.37 -6.06 -1.97
N ILE A 148 -1.54 -6.26 -0.96
CA ILE A 148 -0.59 -5.25 -0.49
C ILE A 148 0.75 -5.58 -1.13
N LEU A 149 1.14 -4.78 -2.12
CA LEU A 149 2.40 -4.92 -2.84
C LEU A 149 3.41 -3.97 -2.20
N CYS A 150 4.51 -4.49 -1.69
CA CYS A 150 5.55 -3.64 -1.09
C CYS A 150 6.83 -3.74 -1.89
N GLY A 151 7.36 -2.57 -2.20
CA GLY A 151 8.75 -2.39 -2.52
C GLY A 151 9.03 -2.41 -4.00
N GLY A 152 10.31 -2.20 -4.22
CA GLY A 152 10.90 -1.91 -5.48
C GLY A 152 10.76 -0.44 -5.87
N ASP A 153 11.45 -0.08 -6.95
CA ASP A 153 11.31 1.25 -7.55
C ASP A 153 9.92 1.42 -8.20
N HIS A 154 9.56 2.66 -8.53
CA HIS A 154 8.23 3.01 -9.03
C HIS A 154 7.95 2.52 -10.48
N SER A 155 8.72 1.57 -11.01
CA SER A 155 8.37 0.80 -12.21
C SER A 155 7.50 -0.43 -11.91
N VAL A 156 7.41 -0.84 -10.64
CA VAL A 156 6.59 -1.97 -10.16
C VAL A 156 5.10 -1.85 -10.52
N PRO A 157 4.49 -0.65 -10.54
CA PRO A 157 3.10 -0.53 -10.97
C PRO A 157 2.82 -0.89 -12.42
N ILE A 158 3.83 -0.92 -13.30
CA ILE A 158 3.64 -1.29 -14.72
C ILE A 158 3.05 -2.72 -14.83
N PRO A 159 3.72 -3.78 -14.32
CA PRO A 159 3.14 -5.11 -14.31
C PRO A 159 1.98 -5.28 -13.30
N GLY A 160 1.98 -4.54 -12.19
CA GLY A 160 0.92 -4.64 -11.17
C GLY A 160 -0.44 -4.17 -11.68
N SER A 161 -0.49 -2.98 -12.30
CA SER A 161 -1.70 -2.41 -12.89
C SER A 161 -2.19 -3.22 -14.09
N ARG A 162 -1.27 -3.81 -14.86
CA ARG A 162 -1.61 -4.77 -15.91
C ARG A 162 -2.33 -6.01 -15.36
N ALA A 163 -1.85 -6.58 -14.25
CA ALA A 163 -2.52 -7.73 -13.62
C ALA A 163 -3.94 -7.36 -13.16
N LEU A 164 -4.13 -6.17 -12.59
CA LEU A 164 -5.46 -5.69 -12.20
C LEU A 164 -6.38 -5.44 -13.41
N SER A 165 -5.84 -4.83 -14.48
CA SER A 165 -6.54 -4.58 -15.74
C SER A 165 -7.08 -5.88 -16.35
N ASP A 166 -6.25 -6.93 -16.40
CA ASP A 166 -6.63 -8.25 -16.90
C ASP A 166 -7.65 -8.94 -15.98
N PHE A 167 -7.50 -8.80 -14.65
CA PHE A 167 -8.46 -9.34 -13.68
C PHE A 167 -9.86 -8.72 -13.84
N HIS A 168 -9.92 -7.41 -14.10
CA HIS A 168 -11.14 -6.66 -14.38
C HIS A 168 -11.37 -6.44 -15.89
N ALA A 169 -11.02 -7.41 -16.75
CA ALA A 169 -11.06 -7.25 -18.21
C ALA A 169 -12.46 -6.93 -18.78
N SER A 170 -13.54 -7.24 -18.04
CA SER A 170 -14.92 -6.86 -18.43
C SER A 170 -15.38 -5.50 -17.91
N GLY A 171 -14.55 -4.83 -17.10
CA GLY A 171 -14.85 -3.59 -16.41
C GLY A 171 -13.78 -2.52 -16.65
N LYS A 172 -13.89 -1.41 -15.93
CA LYS A 172 -12.90 -0.32 -15.92
C LYS A 172 -12.09 -0.35 -14.64
N ILE A 173 -10.85 0.10 -14.69
CA ILE A 173 -10.04 0.29 -13.49
C ILE A 173 -9.76 1.77 -13.23
N GLY A 174 -9.66 2.14 -11.96
CA GLY A 174 -9.12 3.44 -11.54
C GLY A 174 -7.66 3.32 -11.12
N TYR A 175 -6.90 4.41 -11.26
CA TYR A 175 -5.49 4.46 -10.88
C TYR A 175 -5.21 5.69 -10.01
N LEU A 176 -4.72 5.45 -8.80
CA LEU A 176 -4.34 6.50 -7.85
C LEU A 176 -2.83 6.53 -7.69
N HIS A 177 -2.25 7.72 -7.81
CA HIS A 177 -0.82 7.96 -7.68
C HIS A 177 -0.56 9.00 -6.60
N VAL A 178 -0.07 8.59 -5.43
CA VAL A 178 0.32 9.51 -4.35
C VAL A 178 1.84 9.59 -4.31
N ASP A 179 2.39 10.72 -4.73
CA ASP A 179 3.82 10.84 -5.07
C ASP A 179 4.26 12.32 -5.08
N CYS A 180 5.53 12.60 -4.80
CA CYS A 180 6.10 13.93 -5.00
C CYS A 180 6.59 14.19 -6.43
N HIS A 181 6.79 13.14 -7.21
CA HIS A 181 7.12 13.14 -8.63
C HIS A 181 5.91 12.78 -9.47
N LEU A 182 5.86 13.32 -10.69
CA LEU A 182 4.75 13.08 -11.60
C LEU A 182 4.82 11.71 -12.28
N ASP A 183 6.00 11.08 -12.37
CA ASP A 183 6.24 9.77 -13.00
C ASP A 183 5.44 9.52 -14.29
N SER A 184 5.37 10.57 -15.11
CA SER A 184 4.57 10.62 -16.34
C SER A 184 5.45 10.60 -17.58
N ALA A 185 6.70 10.19 -17.45
CA ALA A 185 7.57 10.01 -18.60
C ALA A 185 7.00 8.89 -19.49
N PRO A 186 6.76 9.12 -20.79
CA PRO A 186 6.43 8.03 -21.70
C PRO A 186 7.58 7.00 -21.78
N ASP A 187 8.80 7.51 -21.74
CA ASP A 187 10.05 6.76 -21.61
C ASP A 187 11.16 7.65 -21.03
N TRP A 188 12.23 7.00 -20.56
CA TRP A 188 13.49 7.66 -20.23
C TRP A 188 14.59 7.16 -21.17
N GLU A 189 15.05 8.02 -22.08
CA GLU A 189 16.06 7.70 -23.11
C GLU A 189 15.74 6.43 -23.92
N GLY A 190 14.46 6.21 -24.24
CA GLY A 190 13.95 5.05 -24.97
C GLY A 190 13.62 3.84 -24.10
N ASN A 191 13.80 3.92 -22.77
CA ASN A 191 13.36 2.88 -21.84
C ASN A 191 12.01 3.25 -21.18
N PRO A 192 10.91 2.56 -21.49
CA PRO A 192 9.60 2.81 -20.89
C PRO A 192 9.38 2.13 -19.53
N ASN A 193 10.37 1.36 -19.03
CA ASN A 193 10.28 0.59 -17.80
C ASN A 193 11.25 1.15 -16.75
N THR A 194 11.03 2.41 -16.37
CA THR A 194 11.76 3.11 -15.31
C THR A 194 10.80 3.57 -14.23
N ASN A 195 11.35 3.95 -13.07
CA ASN A 195 10.56 4.50 -11.97
C ASN A 195 9.78 5.75 -12.40
N CYS A 196 10.34 6.57 -13.28
CA CYS A 196 9.68 7.76 -13.82
C CYS A 196 8.51 7.50 -14.80
N SER A 197 8.19 6.24 -15.11
CA SER A 197 7.23 5.89 -16.18
C SER A 197 6.00 5.13 -15.68
N GLY A 198 5.97 4.69 -14.42
CA GLY A 198 4.97 3.75 -13.89
C GLY A 198 3.52 4.16 -14.20
N PRO A 199 3.05 5.29 -13.66
CA PRO A 199 1.72 5.85 -13.95
C PRO A 199 1.46 6.13 -15.43
N ALA A 200 2.46 6.63 -16.19
CA ALA A 200 2.29 6.87 -17.64
C ALA A 200 1.99 5.57 -18.42
N ARG A 201 2.47 4.41 -17.98
CA ARG A 201 2.15 3.13 -18.62
C ARG A 201 0.72 2.66 -18.34
N ALA A 202 0.00 3.24 -17.39
CA ALA A 202 -1.41 2.91 -17.17
C ALA A 202 -2.28 3.23 -18.41
N PHE A 203 -1.87 4.20 -19.25
CA PHE A 203 -2.52 4.50 -20.53
C PHE A 203 -2.32 3.45 -21.62
N ASP A 204 -1.40 2.50 -21.42
CA ASP A 204 -1.27 1.33 -22.31
C ASP A 204 -2.37 0.28 -22.03
N LEU A 205 -3.10 0.40 -20.91
CA LEU A 205 -4.14 -0.54 -20.51
C LEU A 205 -5.47 -0.21 -21.21
N PRO A 206 -6.17 -1.22 -21.75
CA PRO A 206 -7.37 -0.98 -22.57
C PRO A 206 -8.59 -0.48 -21.77
N ASN A 207 -8.54 -0.57 -20.45
CA ASN A 207 -9.65 -0.25 -19.54
C ASN A 207 -9.27 0.74 -18.42
N CYS A 208 -8.18 1.49 -18.59
CA CYS A 208 -7.80 2.61 -17.73
C CYS A 208 -7.90 3.92 -18.53
N ASP A 209 -8.60 4.91 -17.99
CA ASP A 209 -8.81 6.21 -18.62
C ASP A 209 -8.39 7.32 -17.66
N GLY A 210 -7.81 8.40 -18.18
CA GLY A 210 -7.31 9.50 -17.35
C GLY A 210 -8.38 10.18 -16.50
N SER A 211 -9.66 10.11 -16.92
CA SER A 211 -10.81 10.58 -16.10
C SER A 211 -11.04 9.75 -14.83
N ASN A 212 -10.48 8.54 -14.77
CA ASN A 212 -10.45 7.66 -13.59
C ASN A 212 -9.06 7.61 -12.93
N MET A 213 -8.18 8.56 -13.27
CA MET A 213 -6.87 8.70 -12.65
C MET A 213 -6.77 10.00 -11.85
N ALA A 214 -5.99 9.95 -10.78
CA ALA A 214 -5.60 11.14 -10.05
C ALA A 214 -4.19 11.00 -9.49
N HIS A 215 -3.43 12.08 -9.56
CA HIS A 215 -2.11 12.22 -8.96
C HIS A 215 -2.19 13.24 -7.81
N MET A 216 -1.56 12.94 -6.68
CA MET A 216 -1.51 13.85 -5.53
C MET A 216 -0.12 13.89 -4.91
N GLY A 217 0.41 15.09 -4.69
CA GLY A 217 1.61 15.31 -3.88
C GLY A 217 2.79 15.92 -4.59
N SER A 218 2.70 16.14 -5.91
CA SER A 218 3.77 16.75 -6.70
C SER A 218 4.20 18.10 -6.17
N ARG A 219 5.53 18.32 -6.19
CA ARG A 219 6.18 19.54 -5.69
C ARG A 219 7.61 19.67 -6.23
N ASN A 220 8.23 20.81 -5.97
CA ASN A 220 9.65 21.06 -6.21
C ASN A 220 10.10 20.82 -7.68
N GLY A 221 11.41 20.72 -7.88
CA GLY A 221 12.06 20.86 -9.19
C GLY A 221 12.23 19.58 -10.00
N LEU A 222 11.96 18.40 -9.42
CA LEU A 222 12.03 17.11 -10.11
C LEU A 222 10.77 16.79 -10.93
N ASN A 223 10.01 17.82 -11.30
CA ASN A 223 8.79 17.73 -12.10
C ASN A 223 8.91 18.60 -13.37
N PRO A 224 9.44 18.04 -14.47
CA PRO A 224 9.55 18.71 -15.76
C PRO A 224 8.21 19.19 -16.32
N LYS A 225 8.23 20.24 -17.13
CA LYS A 225 7.01 20.83 -17.72
C LYS A 225 6.28 19.85 -18.65
N ASP A 226 7.00 19.10 -19.45
CA ASP A 226 6.45 18.10 -20.38
C ASP A 226 5.71 16.96 -19.65
N TRP A 227 6.12 16.63 -18.42
CA TRP A 227 5.43 15.65 -17.57
C TRP A 227 4.11 16.21 -17.03
N VAL A 228 4.08 17.49 -16.66
CA VAL A 228 2.82 18.19 -16.33
C VAL A 228 1.89 18.22 -17.54
N ASP A 229 2.42 18.58 -18.70
CA ASP A 229 1.64 18.65 -19.95
C ASP A 229 1.08 17.27 -20.31
N PHE A 230 1.84 16.19 -20.13
CA PHE A 230 1.36 14.82 -20.35
C PHE A 230 0.13 14.48 -19.50
N TRP A 231 0.15 14.76 -18.20
CA TRP A 231 -1.00 14.52 -17.34
C TRP A 231 -2.22 15.37 -17.72
N VAL A 232 -2.00 16.65 -18.07
CA VAL A 232 -3.07 17.57 -18.49
C VAL A 232 -3.69 17.11 -19.81
N ASP A 233 -2.87 16.76 -20.81
CA ASP A 233 -3.31 16.31 -22.12
C ASP A 233 -4.09 14.98 -22.05
N ASN A 234 -3.82 14.16 -21.04
CA ASN A 234 -4.54 12.93 -20.76
C ASN A 234 -5.70 13.09 -19.75
N ASN A 235 -6.09 14.33 -19.41
CA ASN A 235 -7.21 14.65 -18.51
C ASN A 235 -7.09 14.09 -17.08
N VAL A 236 -5.87 13.97 -16.56
CA VAL A 236 -5.69 13.49 -15.19
C VAL A 236 -5.75 14.63 -14.19
N ARG A 237 -6.43 14.36 -13.07
CA ARG A 237 -6.47 15.29 -11.95
C ARG A 237 -5.13 15.31 -11.22
N LEU A 238 -4.40 16.42 -11.37
CA LEU A 238 -3.21 16.72 -10.58
C LEU A 238 -3.58 17.52 -9.33
N VAL A 239 -3.26 17.03 -8.13
CA VAL A 239 -3.41 17.73 -6.84
C VAL A 239 -2.01 18.01 -6.27
N PRO A 240 -1.38 19.15 -6.59
CA PRO A 240 -0.04 19.48 -6.10
C PRO A 240 -0.02 19.63 -4.58
N MET A 241 1.16 19.51 -3.97
CA MET A 241 1.27 19.56 -2.50
C MET A 241 0.84 20.89 -1.88
N GLN A 242 0.99 22.01 -2.59
CA GLN A 242 0.46 23.29 -2.13
C GLN A 242 -1.07 23.25 -1.98
N GLU A 243 -1.76 22.59 -2.91
CA GLU A 243 -3.22 22.44 -2.85
C GLU A 243 -3.65 21.53 -1.68
N VAL A 244 -2.87 20.48 -1.39
CA VAL A 244 -3.07 19.63 -0.21
C VAL A 244 -2.93 20.43 1.09
N VAL A 245 -1.92 21.30 1.18
CA VAL A 245 -1.71 22.19 2.33
C VAL A 245 -2.89 23.16 2.50
N ASP A 246 -3.40 23.72 1.39
CA ASP A 246 -4.45 24.74 1.44
C ASP A 246 -5.84 24.15 1.75
N ARG A 247 -6.14 22.95 1.24
CA ARG A 247 -7.46 22.31 1.35
C ARG A 247 -7.57 21.26 2.46
N GLY A 248 -6.44 20.73 2.91
CA GLY A 248 -6.37 19.64 3.88
C GLY A 248 -6.29 18.25 3.22
N ILE A 249 -5.52 17.36 3.85
CA ILE A 249 -5.24 16.02 3.35
C ILE A 249 -6.51 15.17 3.18
N ASP A 250 -7.47 15.27 4.10
CA ASP A 250 -8.68 14.45 4.07
C ASP A 250 -9.61 14.83 2.91
N VAL A 251 -9.70 16.12 2.60
CA VAL A 251 -10.49 16.65 1.47
C VAL A 251 -9.89 16.21 0.15
N CYS A 252 -8.57 16.37 -0.03
CA CYS A 252 -7.88 15.95 -1.24
C CYS A 252 -7.90 14.43 -1.42
N THR A 253 -7.75 13.67 -0.33
CA THR A 253 -7.81 12.20 -0.38
C THR A 253 -9.18 11.72 -0.83
N LYS A 254 -10.28 12.30 -0.31
CA LYS A 254 -11.64 11.96 -0.78
C LYS A 254 -11.81 12.24 -2.26
N GLU A 255 -11.37 13.42 -2.73
CA GLU A 255 -11.48 13.78 -4.14
C GLU A 255 -10.78 12.77 -5.06
N ILE A 256 -9.53 12.41 -4.77
CA ILE A 256 -8.81 11.48 -5.65
C ILE A 256 -9.48 10.10 -5.65
N PHE A 257 -9.91 9.59 -4.49
CA PHE A 257 -10.60 8.31 -4.40
C PHE A 257 -11.98 8.32 -5.05
N ASP A 258 -12.73 9.43 -4.95
CA ASP A 258 -14.01 9.61 -5.64
C ASP A 258 -13.83 9.57 -7.17
N ILE A 259 -12.76 10.19 -7.69
CA ILE A 259 -12.41 10.16 -9.12
C ILE A 259 -12.07 8.74 -9.57
N ALA A 260 -11.21 8.06 -8.82
CA ALA A 260 -10.76 6.73 -9.19
C ALA A 260 -11.89 5.69 -9.13
N TRP A 261 -12.83 5.82 -8.19
CA TRP A 261 -14.00 4.94 -8.07
C TRP A 261 -15.19 5.31 -8.97
N ASP A 262 -15.16 6.41 -9.74
CA ASP A 262 -16.28 6.78 -10.62
C ASP A 262 -16.44 5.77 -11.78
N LYS A 263 -17.39 4.84 -11.62
CA LYS A 263 -17.74 3.81 -12.62
C LYS A 263 -16.56 2.90 -12.97
N THR A 264 -15.76 2.57 -11.98
CA THR A 264 -14.71 1.56 -12.05
C THR A 264 -15.07 0.35 -11.20
N ASP A 265 -14.50 -0.78 -11.56
CA ASP A 265 -14.74 -2.09 -10.96
C ASP A 265 -13.59 -2.53 -10.04
N GLY A 266 -12.42 -1.89 -10.17
CA GLY A 266 -11.30 -2.06 -9.26
C GLY A 266 -10.28 -0.93 -9.32
N ILE A 267 -9.50 -0.79 -8.25
CA ILE A 267 -8.55 0.31 -8.07
C ILE A 267 -7.13 -0.21 -7.88
N TYR A 268 -6.21 0.37 -8.65
CA TYR A 268 -4.78 0.32 -8.37
C TYR A 268 -4.39 1.59 -7.62
N TRP A 269 -3.93 1.45 -6.38
CA TRP A 269 -3.45 2.57 -5.58
C TRP A 269 -1.94 2.44 -5.35
N SER A 270 -1.16 3.25 -6.05
CA SER A 270 0.27 3.45 -5.81
C SER A 270 0.49 4.57 -4.80
N TRP A 271 1.28 4.28 -3.78
CA TRP A 271 1.74 5.27 -2.83
C TRP A 271 3.26 5.25 -2.72
N ASP A 272 3.88 6.26 -3.33
CA ASP A 272 5.30 6.52 -3.18
C ASP A 272 5.63 7.05 -1.80
N THR A 273 6.62 6.44 -1.16
CA THR A 273 7.12 6.91 0.12
C THR A 273 7.70 8.33 0.05
N ASP A 274 8.27 8.77 -1.07
CA ASP A 274 8.80 10.13 -1.20
C ASP A 274 7.73 11.25 -1.27
N SER A 275 6.45 10.88 -1.41
CA SER A 275 5.32 11.80 -1.18
C SER A 275 5.34 12.38 0.23
N LEU A 276 5.88 11.63 1.19
CA LEU A 276 6.08 12.03 2.57
C LEU A 276 7.29 12.97 2.68
N ASP A 277 7.23 13.89 3.64
CA ASP A 277 8.30 14.86 3.80
C ASP A 277 9.63 14.22 4.23
N ALA A 278 10.72 14.67 3.62
CA ALA A 278 12.08 14.19 3.91
C ALA A 278 12.48 14.24 5.40
N SER A 279 11.87 15.10 6.22
CA SER A 279 12.11 15.14 7.67
C SER A 279 11.57 13.93 8.44
N CYS A 280 10.67 13.16 7.84
CA CYS A 280 10.09 11.95 8.43
C CYS A 280 10.19 10.70 7.54
N MET A 281 10.55 10.86 6.27
CA MET A 281 10.78 9.76 5.33
C MET A 281 12.16 9.88 4.66
N PRO A 282 13.27 9.77 5.42
CA PRO A 282 14.61 9.75 4.83
C PRO A 282 14.91 8.46 4.07
N GLY A 283 14.22 7.36 4.42
CA GLY A 283 14.33 6.03 3.84
C GLY A 283 13.60 5.88 2.52
N THR A 284 13.87 6.76 1.56
CA THR A 284 13.35 6.70 0.19
C THR A 284 14.43 7.10 -0.82
N THR A 285 14.21 6.88 -2.12
CA THR A 285 15.24 7.11 -3.13
C THR A 285 15.42 8.58 -3.51
N ALA A 286 14.34 9.35 -3.63
CA ALA A 286 14.35 10.75 -4.04
C ALA A 286 13.61 11.66 -3.04
N PRO A 287 14.13 11.85 -1.82
CA PRO A 287 13.45 12.56 -0.75
C PRO A 287 13.32 14.05 -1.07
N GLU A 288 12.07 14.53 -1.05
CA GLU A 288 11.75 15.93 -1.28
C GLU A 288 11.20 16.60 0.00
N THR A 289 11.58 17.86 0.24
CA THR A 289 11.02 18.66 1.35
C THR A 289 9.64 19.20 0.99
N PHE A 290 8.88 19.69 1.98
CA PHE A 290 7.53 20.24 1.83
C PHE A 290 6.50 19.14 1.45
N GLY A 291 6.63 17.96 2.04
CA GLY A 291 5.75 16.82 1.80
C GLY A 291 4.72 16.55 2.90
N ILE A 292 4.00 15.43 2.75
CA ILE A 292 3.00 14.95 3.70
C ILE A 292 3.68 14.61 5.04
N LYS A 293 3.15 15.12 6.16
CA LYS A 293 3.66 14.82 7.50
C LYS A 293 3.05 13.55 8.07
N PRO A 294 3.65 12.90 9.08
CA PRO A 294 3.19 11.59 9.56
C PRO A 294 1.72 11.56 9.98
N ARG A 295 1.21 12.62 10.64
CA ARG A 295 -0.21 12.69 11.03
C ARG A 295 -1.15 12.73 9.81
N GLU A 296 -0.74 13.43 8.77
CA GLU A 296 -1.49 13.54 7.51
C GLU A 296 -1.43 12.22 6.74
N ALA A 297 -0.29 11.53 6.74
CA ALA A 297 -0.17 10.19 6.15
C ALA A 297 -1.13 9.19 6.81
N LEU A 298 -1.22 9.17 8.14
CA LEU A 298 -2.18 8.30 8.82
C LEU A 298 -3.64 8.71 8.55
N GLU A 299 -3.91 9.99 8.30
CA GLU A 299 -5.24 10.46 7.92
C GLU A 299 -5.59 10.10 6.46
N LEU A 300 -4.64 10.21 5.53
CA LEU A 300 -4.77 9.71 4.17
C LEU A 300 -5.10 8.22 4.21
N ALA A 301 -4.31 7.42 4.93
CA ALA A 301 -4.55 5.98 5.08
C ALA A 301 -5.95 5.67 5.66
N ARG A 302 -6.40 6.44 6.65
CA ARG A 302 -7.76 6.33 7.20
C ARG A 302 -8.84 6.58 6.16
N VAL A 303 -8.75 7.70 5.44
CA VAL A 303 -9.73 8.05 4.41
C VAL A 303 -9.69 7.00 3.29
N ALA A 304 -8.52 6.63 2.80
CA ALA A 304 -8.35 5.56 1.82
C ALA A 304 -9.05 4.26 2.25
N GLY A 305 -8.97 3.90 3.53
CA GLY A 305 -9.65 2.72 4.07
C GLY A 305 -11.17 2.76 3.96
N THR A 306 -11.81 3.93 3.93
CA THR A 306 -13.27 4.01 3.72
C THR A 306 -13.68 3.60 2.30
N TYR A 307 -12.79 3.77 1.34
CA TYR A 307 -12.99 3.36 -0.06
C TYR A 307 -12.51 1.92 -0.27
N GLY A 308 -11.25 1.64 0.06
CA GLY A 308 -10.55 0.41 -0.30
C GLY A 308 -9.92 0.46 -1.70
N ALA A 309 -9.03 -0.48 -1.97
CA ALA A 309 -8.40 -0.74 -3.27
C ALA A 309 -8.13 -2.25 -3.43
N ASP A 310 -8.14 -2.74 -4.67
CA ASP A 310 -7.82 -4.13 -5.01
C ASP A 310 -6.32 -4.39 -4.85
N ILE A 311 -5.51 -3.44 -5.30
CA ILE A 311 -4.06 -3.41 -5.07
C ILE A 311 -3.70 -2.10 -4.37
N PHE A 312 -3.06 -2.22 -3.21
CA PHE A 312 -2.37 -1.13 -2.55
C PHE A 312 -0.86 -1.38 -2.67
N GLU A 313 -0.19 -0.59 -3.48
CA GLU A 313 1.24 -0.65 -3.74
C GLU A 313 1.98 0.46 -2.99
N ILE A 314 3.15 0.10 -2.44
CA ILE A 314 4.04 1.01 -1.71
C ILE A 314 5.42 0.95 -2.34
N SER A 315 5.82 2.02 -3.02
CA SER A 315 7.07 2.11 -3.77
C SER A 315 8.17 2.84 -2.99
N GLU A 316 9.39 2.69 -3.48
CA GLU A 316 10.56 3.50 -3.14
C GLU A 316 11.10 3.38 -1.70
N LEU A 317 10.53 2.51 -0.85
CA LEU A 317 11.00 2.30 0.52
C LEU A 317 12.44 1.76 0.55
N CYS A 318 13.34 2.51 1.19
CA CYS A 318 14.77 2.26 1.24
C CYS A 318 15.30 2.19 2.68
N PRO A 319 15.28 1.01 3.33
CA PRO A 319 15.76 0.84 4.71
C PRO A 319 17.20 1.29 4.95
N GLN A 320 18.08 1.19 3.94
CA GLN A 320 19.48 1.62 4.03
C GLN A 320 19.65 3.14 4.20
N TYR A 321 18.65 3.93 3.82
CA TYR A 321 18.62 5.38 4.06
C TYR A 321 17.72 5.76 5.24
N ASP A 322 17.08 4.77 5.86
CA ASP A 322 16.23 4.98 7.02
C ASP A 322 17.06 5.30 8.27
N VAL A 323 16.53 6.16 9.13
CA VAL A 323 17.16 6.60 10.37
C VAL A 323 16.36 6.07 11.54
N SER A 324 16.95 5.18 12.33
CA SER A 324 16.30 4.56 13.49
C SER A 324 14.95 3.88 13.16
N ASP A 325 14.86 3.28 11.98
CA ASP A 325 13.68 2.59 11.45
C ASP A 325 12.43 3.48 11.33
N MET A 326 12.58 4.81 11.28
CA MET A 326 11.42 5.72 11.33
C MET A 326 10.55 5.63 10.06
N SER A 327 11.18 5.39 8.91
CA SER A 327 10.53 5.29 7.60
C SER A 327 9.73 4.00 7.49
N THR A 328 10.39 2.86 7.74
CA THR A 328 9.77 1.53 7.71
C THR A 328 8.62 1.41 8.72
N LYS A 329 8.77 1.99 9.91
CA LYS A 329 7.69 2.06 10.92
C LYS A 329 6.53 2.94 10.49
N LEU A 330 6.81 4.09 9.86
CA LEU A 330 5.75 4.96 9.34
C LEU A 330 4.92 4.24 8.27
N VAL A 331 5.58 3.56 7.32
CA VAL A 331 4.91 2.74 6.29
C VAL A 331 4.08 1.62 6.92
N CYS A 332 4.61 0.92 7.93
CA CYS A 332 3.85 -0.09 8.65
C CYS A 332 2.58 0.50 9.27
N CYS A 333 2.67 1.65 9.94
CA CYS A 333 1.52 2.33 10.52
C CYS A 333 0.52 2.80 9.45
N MET A 334 0.98 3.27 8.28
CA MET A 334 0.09 3.62 7.17
C MET A 334 -0.77 2.43 6.75
N ILE A 335 -0.16 1.25 6.55
CA ILE A 335 -0.89 0.03 6.20
C ILE A 335 -1.87 -0.34 7.32
N TYR A 336 -1.44 -0.33 8.58
CA TYR A 336 -2.30 -0.70 9.72
C TYR A 336 -3.51 0.23 9.85
N HIS A 337 -3.34 1.54 9.65
CA HIS A 337 -4.43 2.51 9.69
C HIS A 337 -5.37 2.39 8.48
N TYR A 338 -4.85 2.08 7.29
CA TYR A 338 -5.66 1.74 6.12
C TYR A 338 -6.53 0.49 6.39
N LEU A 339 -5.91 -0.61 6.84
CA LEU A 339 -6.62 -1.85 7.12
C LEU A 339 -7.62 -1.71 8.26
N GLY A 340 -7.26 -1.01 9.34
CA GLY A 340 -8.16 -0.75 10.46
C GLY A 340 -9.41 0.02 10.03
N SER A 341 -9.23 1.07 9.22
CA SER A 341 -10.33 1.85 8.66
C SER A 341 -11.19 1.03 7.68
N ARG A 342 -10.55 0.23 6.82
CA ARG A 342 -11.25 -0.68 5.89
C ARG A 342 -12.11 -1.70 6.62
N ALA A 343 -11.58 -2.33 7.67
CA ALA A 343 -12.33 -3.30 8.44
C ALA A 343 -13.53 -2.66 9.15
N GLN A 344 -13.33 -1.51 9.79
CA GLN A 344 -14.41 -0.77 10.44
C GLN A 344 -15.52 -0.39 9.44
N THR A 345 -15.14 0.06 8.23
CA THR A 345 -16.08 0.42 7.17
C THR A 345 -16.88 -0.80 6.70
N LEU A 346 -16.21 -1.92 6.45
CA LEU A 346 -16.86 -3.16 6.04
C LEU A 346 -17.84 -3.67 7.11
N GLN A 347 -17.46 -3.65 8.39
CA GLN A 347 -18.33 -4.05 9.49
C GLN A 347 -19.60 -3.19 9.59
N GLN A 348 -19.48 -1.87 9.42
CA GLN A 348 -20.63 -0.96 9.46
C GLN A 348 -21.62 -1.24 8.32
N ASN A 349 -21.12 -1.55 7.12
CA ASN A 349 -21.96 -1.88 5.98
C ASN A 349 -22.73 -3.19 6.19
N PHE A 350 -22.12 -4.21 6.81
CA PHE A 350 -22.80 -5.47 7.16
C PHE A 350 -23.92 -5.30 8.19
N HIS A 351 -23.83 -4.31 9.07
CA HIS A 351 -24.88 -4.04 10.06
C HIS A 351 -26.04 -3.18 9.52
N GLN A 352 -25.88 -2.58 8.33
CA GLN A 352 -26.90 -1.76 7.67
C GLN A 352 -27.67 -2.50 6.57
N SER A 353 -27.12 -3.59 6.02
CA SER A 353 -27.78 -4.55 5.12
C SER A 353 -28.57 -5.60 5.89
#